data_AF-A0A7W7LN73-F1
#
_entry.id   AF-A0A7W7LN73-F1
#
_cell.length_a   1.000
_cell.length_b   1.000
_cell.length_c   1.000
_cell.angle_alpha   90.00
_cell.angle_beta   90.00
_cell.angle_gamma   90.00
#
_symmetry.space_group_name_H-M   'P 1'
#
loop_
_entity.id
_entity.type
_entity.pdbx_description
1 polymer ?
#
loop_
_entity_poly.entity_id
_entity_poly.type
_entity_poly.pdbx_seq_one_letter_code
_entity_poly.pdbx_strand_id
1 'polypeptide(L)'
;MPSDERMTRSSFSGHIQPIAVPRPMPLLPHRIWSDEDWERIQLGYCSRDMDEKWDVFTEGSVVFLHRSWTGHGIFQATFAPADEGGWQITAAVVERDRRRYRGDDDEYNCLMLELLISAVVLGEPAQEPRAKLAELTRKAPGRRRVPQMLQLGWRNTVLWVCARIRRSAA
;
A
#
# COMPACT_ATOMS: atom_id res chain seq x y z
N MET A 1 0.06 -23.55 -5.64
CA MET A 1 -0.91 -23.12 -4.62
C MET A 1 -0.34 -21.89 -3.95
N PRO A 2 -1.01 -20.74 -3.90
CA PRO A 2 -0.61 -19.72 -2.92
C PRO A 2 -0.85 -20.35 -1.54
N SER A 3 0.15 -20.26 -0.67
CA SER A 3 0.03 -20.82 0.68
C SER A 3 -1.08 -20.08 1.42
N ASP A 4 -2.02 -20.79 2.05
CA ASP A 4 -3.05 -20.24 2.96
C ASP A 4 -2.44 -19.71 4.28
N GLU A 5 -1.12 -19.56 4.30
CA GLU A 5 -0.37 -19.15 5.47
C GLU A 5 -0.33 -17.63 5.53
N ARG A 6 -0.84 -17.09 6.65
CA ARG A 6 -0.79 -15.65 6.91
C ARG A 6 0.65 -15.19 7.01
N MET A 7 1.02 -14.23 6.17
CA MET A 7 2.31 -13.59 6.29
C MET A 7 2.35 -12.77 7.59
N THR A 8 3.46 -12.90 8.30
CA THR A 8 3.76 -12.12 9.51
C THR A 8 5.13 -11.49 9.35
N ARG A 9 5.58 -10.71 10.34
CA ARG A 9 6.90 -10.08 10.29
C ARG A 9 8.04 -11.09 10.12
N SER A 10 7.91 -12.29 10.68
CA SER A 10 8.93 -13.34 10.57
C SER A 10 9.04 -13.92 9.16
N SER A 11 8.00 -13.83 8.33
CA SER A 11 7.98 -14.29 6.94
C SER A 11 9.00 -13.57 6.05
N PHE A 12 9.54 -12.43 6.49
CA PHE A 12 10.43 -11.57 5.71
C PHE A 12 11.89 -11.56 6.22
N SER A 13 12.37 -12.64 6.86
CA SER A 13 13.80 -12.88 7.14
C SER A 13 14.59 -11.71 7.76
N GLY A 14 13.94 -10.88 8.58
CA GLY A 14 14.60 -9.82 9.37
C GLY A 14 15.01 -8.55 8.61
N HIS A 15 14.70 -8.41 7.32
CA HIS A 15 15.03 -7.17 6.58
C HIS A 15 13.99 -6.05 6.79
N ILE A 16 12.81 -6.40 7.32
CA ILE A 16 11.72 -5.48 7.61
C ILE A 16 12.09 -4.55 8.77
N GLN A 17 12.00 -3.25 8.52
CA GLN A 17 12.25 -2.18 9.46
C GLN A 17 10.94 -1.42 9.75
N PRO A 18 10.63 -1.12 11.03
CA PRO A 18 9.45 -0.33 11.36
C PRO A 18 9.54 1.09 10.79
N ILE A 19 8.42 1.80 10.83
CA ILE A 19 8.38 3.23 10.52
C ILE A 19 9.31 3.97 11.48
N ALA A 20 10.26 4.74 10.94
CA ALA A 20 11.26 5.45 11.74
C ALA A 20 10.70 6.74 12.34
N VAL A 21 9.94 7.50 11.56
CA VAL A 21 9.28 8.74 12.02
C VAL A 21 7.77 8.58 11.86
N PRO A 22 7.10 7.88 12.79
CA PRO A 22 5.67 7.61 12.68
C PRO A 22 4.87 8.89 12.86
N ARG A 23 3.97 9.17 11.91
CA ARG A 23 2.97 10.23 12.04
C ARG A 23 1.58 9.68 11.75
N PRO A 24 0.59 9.88 12.64
CA PRO A 24 -0.80 9.57 12.36
C PRO A 24 -1.29 10.28 11.09
N MET A 25 -2.02 9.57 10.26
CA MET A 25 -2.67 10.12 9.07
C MET A 25 -3.95 10.85 9.50
N PRO A 26 -4.13 12.13 9.13
CA PRO A 26 -5.35 12.86 9.45
C PRO A 26 -6.53 12.51 8.52
N LEU A 27 -6.25 11.87 7.38
CA LEU A 27 -7.24 11.37 6.42
C LEU A 27 -7.05 9.86 6.26
N LEU A 28 -8.15 9.12 6.27
CA LEU A 28 -8.18 7.67 6.11
C LEU A 28 -9.02 7.29 4.88
N PRO A 29 -8.75 6.15 4.23
CA PRO A 29 -9.65 5.61 3.22
C PRO A 29 -11.04 5.38 3.81
N HIS A 30 -12.09 5.82 3.12
CA HIS A 30 -13.48 5.61 3.54
C HIS A 30 -14.05 4.28 3.03
N ARG A 31 -13.25 3.51 2.27
CA ARG A 31 -13.68 2.23 1.71
C ARG A 31 -14.02 1.24 2.82
N ILE A 32 -15.13 0.53 2.64
CA ILE A 32 -15.46 -0.67 3.41
C ILE A 32 -15.02 -1.89 2.59
N TRP A 33 -14.26 -2.77 3.22
CA TRP A 33 -13.82 -4.05 2.67
C TRP A 33 -14.75 -5.15 3.16
N SER A 34 -15.10 -6.08 2.29
CA SER A 34 -15.92 -7.23 2.68
C SER A 34 -15.15 -8.16 3.64
N ASP A 35 -15.85 -9.10 4.28
CA ASP A 35 -15.18 -10.13 5.10
C ASP A 35 -14.20 -10.97 4.26
N GLU A 36 -14.55 -11.30 3.01
CA GLU A 36 -13.66 -12.00 2.08
C GLU A 36 -12.42 -11.17 1.74
N ASP A 37 -12.59 -9.86 1.51
CA ASP A 37 -11.46 -8.96 1.31
C ASP A 37 -10.56 -8.94 2.54
N TRP A 38 -11.14 -8.88 3.75
CA TRP A 38 -10.39 -8.89 4.98
C TRP A 38 -9.58 -10.19 5.17
N GLU A 39 -10.20 -11.35 4.91
CA GLU A 39 -9.50 -12.63 4.94
C GLU A 39 -8.29 -12.64 4.00
N ARG A 40 -8.45 -12.10 2.79
CA ARG A 40 -7.36 -11.97 1.81
C ARG A 40 -6.30 -10.96 2.25
N ILE A 41 -6.69 -9.86 2.87
CA ILE A 41 -5.77 -8.88 3.45
C ILE A 41 -4.94 -9.51 4.57
N GLN A 42 -5.54 -10.40 5.37
CA GLN A 42 -4.83 -11.12 6.43
C GLN A 42 -3.79 -12.11 5.92
N LEU A 43 -3.96 -12.64 4.71
CA LEU A 43 -2.93 -13.47 4.06
C LEU A 43 -1.67 -12.65 3.73
N GLY A 44 -1.82 -11.35 3.48
CA GLY A 44 -0.72 -10.45 3.13
C GLY A 44 -0.25 -10.60 1.68
N TYR A 45 0.93 -10.06 1.39
CA TYR A 45 1.52 -10.07 0.06
C TYR A 45 3.06 -10.07 0.14
N CYS A 46 3.69 -11.03 -0.53
CA CYS A 46 5.14 -11.10 -0.69
C CYS A 46 5.52 -10.67 -2.11
N SER A 47 6.43 -9.70 -2.21
CA SER A 47 7.08 -9.39 -3.47
C SER A 47 7.97 -10.55 -3.95
N ARG A 48 7.90 -10.83 -5.26
CA ARG A 48 8.66 -11.91 -5.91
C ARG A 48 9.88 -11.40 -6.67
N ASP A 49 9.88 -10.13 -7.07
CA ASP A 49 10.97 -9.50 -7.80
C ASP A 49 11.06 -7.99 -7.52
N MET A 50 12.02 -7.32 -8.17
CA MET A 50 12.26 -5.89 -7.98
C MET A 50 11.15 -4.98 -8.53
N ASP A 51 10.30 -5.47 -9.43
CA ASP A 51 9.14 -4.75 -9.94
C ASP A 51 7.97 -4.81 -8.96
N GLU A 52 7.96 -5.82 -8.08
CA GLU A 52 7.06 -5.97 -6.94
C GLU A 52 7.57 -5.17 -5.74
N LYS A 53 7.05 -3.96 -5.59
CA LYS A 53 7.68 -2.93 -4.73
C LYS A 53 7.28 -2.95 -3.26
N TRP A 54 6.34 -3.81 -2.92
CA TRP A 54 5.63 -3.77 -1.65
C TRP A 54 5.56 -5.15 -1.06
N ASP A 55 5.88 -5.22 0.23
CA ASP A 55 5.60 -6.35 1.09
C ASP A 55 4.53 -5.93 2.09
N VAL A 56 3.52 -6.78 2.26
CA VAL A 56 2.38 -6.52 3.12
C VAL A 56 2.15 -7.71 4.02
N PHE A 57 1.92 -7.46 5.30
CA PHE A 57 1.56 -8.50 6.25
C PHE A 57 0.66 -7.95 7.34
N THR A 58 0.01 -8.87 8.06
CA THR A 58 -1.00 -8.50 9.06
C THR A 58 -0.68 -9.15 10.40
N GLU A 59 -0.69 -8.37 11.47
CA GLU A 59 -0.57 -8.86 12.85
C GLU A 59 -1.75 -8.33 13.67
N GLY A 60 -2.60 -9.23 14.14
CA GLY A 60 -3.88 -8.86 14.75
C GLY A 60 -4.80 -8.16 13.76
N SER A 61 -5.17 -6.92 14.05
CA SER A 61 -5.95 -6.05 13.16
C SER A 61 -5.12 -4.98 12.46
N VAL A 62 -3.79 -5.04 12.55
CA VAL A 62 -2.89 -4.05 11.93
C VAL A 62 -2.23 -4.62 10.69
N VAL A 63 -2.42 -3.93 9.58
CA VAL A 63 -1.76 -4.20 8.29
C VAL A 63 -0.53 -3.34 8.17
N PHE A 64 0.61 -3.95 7.86
CA PHE A 64 1.90 -3.31 7.72
C PHE A 64 2.34 -3.33 6.27
N LEU A 65 2.69 -2.17 5.71
CA LEU A 65 3.11 -2.03 4.33
C LEU A 65 4.55 -1.51 4.26
N HIS A 66 5.42 -2.32 3.67
CA HIS A 66 6.85 -2.09 3.58
C HIS A 66 7.32 -2.02 2.13
N ARG A 67 8.40 -1.27 1.87
CA ARG A 67 9.10 -1.35 0.58
C ARG A 67 9.88 -2.65 0.52
N SER A 68 9.68 -3.44 -0.53
CA SER A 68 10.34 -4.75 -0.66
C SER A 68 11.86 -4.70 -0.67
N TRP A 69 12.44 -3.76 -1.41
CA TRP A 69 13.89 -3.74 -1.61
C TRP A 69 14.68 -3.07 -0.48
N THR A 70 14.05 -2.28 0.41
CA THR A 70 14.72 -1.70 1.59
C THR A 70 14.20 -2.26 2.91
N GLY A 71 13.06 -2.95 2.88
CA GLY A 71 12.30 -3.32 4.07
C GLY A 71 11.75 -2.13 4.86
N HIS A 72 11.77 -0.90 4.36
CA HIS A 72 11.30 0.26 5.15
C HIS A 72 9.78 0.26 5.30
N GLY A 73 9.29 0.39 6.53
CA GLY A 73 7.88 0.59 6.83
C GLY A 73 7.41 1.95 6.34
N ILE A 74 6.36 1.96 5.52
CA ILE A 74 5.79 3.19 4.98
C ILE A 74 4.43 3.49 5.58
N PHE A 75 3.58 2.47 5.67
CA PHE A 75 2.24 2.60 6.23
C PHE A 75 1.95 1.50 7.25
N GLN A 76 1.16 1.85 8.25
CA GLN A 76 0.46 0.93 9.14
C GLN A 76 -1.00 1.33 9.15
N ALA A 77 -1.91 0.37 9.02
CA ALA A 77 -3.35 0.60 9.01
C ALA A 77 -4.02 -0.33 10.01
N THR A 78 -4.77 0.24 10.96
CA THR A 78 -5.58 -0.50 11.93
C THR A 78 -6.97 -0.67 11.36
N PHE A 79 -7.41 -1.91 11.26
CA PHE A 79 -8.74 -2.28 10.81
C PHE A 79 -9.66 -2.58 11.99
N ALA A 80 -10.95 -2.32 11.80
CA ALA A 80 -12.01 -2.75 12.69
C ALA A 80 -13.27 -3.09 11.88
N PRO A 81 -14.19 -3.90 12.44
CA PRO A 81 -15.51 -4.08 11.86
C PRO A 81 -16.21 -2.73 11.68
N ALA A 82 -16.92 -2.56 10.56
CA ALA A 82 -17.78 -1.42 10.32
C ALA A 82 -19.21 -1.69 10.84
N ASP A 83 -19.93 -0.62 11.20
CA ASP A 83 -21.27 -0.74 11.80
C ASP A 83 -22.28 -1.43 10.87
N GLU A 84 -22.15 -1.23 9.56
CA GLU A 84 -23.02 -1.81 8.53
C GLU A 84 -22.49 -3.14 7.95
N GLY A 85 -21.45 -3.71 8.56
CA GLY A 85 -20.78 -4.94 8.10
C GLY A 85 -19.53 -4.68 7.28
N GLY A 86 -18.66 -5.70 7.20
CA GLY A 86 -17.33 -5.58 6.62
C GLY A 86 -16.34 -4.86 7.55
N TRP A 87 -15.25 -4.37 6.97
CA TRP A 87 -14.09 -3.83 7.68
C TRP A 87 -13.70 -2.46 7.13
N GLN A 88 -13.21 -1.60 8.01
CA GLN A 88 -12.73 -0.26 7.66
C GLN A 88 -11.42 0.05 8.38
N ILE A 89 -10.67 1.02 7.85
CA ILE A 89 -9.48 1.55 8.52
C ILE A 89 -9.92 2.62 9.53
N THR A 90 -9.65 2.40 10.81
CA THR A 90 -10.00 3.33 11.89
C THR A 90 -8.82 4.19 12.35
N ALA A 91 -7.60 3.75 12.05
CA ALA A 91 -6.39 4.53 12.28
C ALA A 91 -5.30 4.14 11.27
N ALA A 92 -4.49 5.10 10.86
CA ALA A 92 -3.30 4.82 10.07
C ALA A 92 -2.12 5.69 10.48
N VAL A 93 -0.92 5.14 10.31
CA VAL A 93 0.36 5.80 10.56
C VAL A 93 1.19 5.71 9.31
N VAL A 94 1.94 6.77 9.02
CA VAL A 94 2.77 6.88 7.83
C VAL A 94 4.16 7.40 8.18
N GLU A 95 5.15 6.95 7.42
CA GLU A 95 6.53 7.40 7.49
C GLU A 95 6.65 8.89 7.10
N ARG A 96 7.48 9.63 7.83
CA ARG A 96 7.77 11.05 7.59
C ARG A 96 9.26 11.36 7.43
N ASP A 97 10.15 10.39 7.59
CA ASP A 97 11.53 10.53 7.13
C ASP A 97 11.53 10.64 5.59
N ARG A 98 11.81 11.84 5.09
CA ARG A 98 11.87 12.15 3.64
C ARG A 98 12.93 11.35 2.88
N ARG A 99 13.92 10.76 3.58
CA ARG A 99 14.90 9.84 3.00
C ARG A 99 14.29 8.46 2.72
N ARG A 100 13.32 8.04 3.53
CA ARG A 100 12.61 6.75 3.41
C ARG A 100 11.34 6.85 2.58
N TYR A 101 10.57 7.93 2.75
CA TYR A 101 9.31 8.16 2.06
C TYR A 101 9.08 9.64 1.75
N ARG A 102 8.79 9.96 0.48
CA ARG A 102 8.59 11.34 0.03
C ARG A 102 7.13 11.79 -0.01
N GLY A 103 6.17 10.94 0.38
CA GLY A 103 4.76 11.30 0.42
C GLY A 103 4.45 12.17 1.63
N ASP A 104 4.40 13.49 1.42
CA ASP A 104 4.15 14.49 2.47
C ASP A 104 2.74 15.13 2.39
N ASP A 105 1.91 14.66 1.47
CA ASP A 105 0.54 15.13 1.25
C ASP A 105 -0.48 14.12 1.81
N ASP A 106 -1.41 14.59 2.63
CA ASP A 106 -2.32 13.70 3.38
C ASP A 106 -3.37 13.04 2.47
N GLU A 107 -3.89 13.76 1.45
CA GLU A 107 -4.84 13.20 0.49
C GLU A 107 -4.16 12.13 -0.38
N TYR A 108 -2.95 12.41 -0.85
CA TYR A 108 -2.13 11.45 -1.57
C TYR A 108 -1.86 10.19 -0.74
N ASN A 109 -1.50 10.35 0.54
CA ASN A 109 -1.21 9.22 1.43
C ASN A 109 -2.45 8.36 1.70
N CYS A 110 -3.61 8.99 1.90
CA CYS A 110 -4.91 8.31 2.00
C CYS A 110 -5.19 7.45 0.75
N LEU A 111 -5.14 8.06 -0.44
CA LEU A 111 -5.39 7.35 -1.68
C LEU A 111 -4.34 6.28 -1.99
N MET A 112 -3.08 6.52 -1.62
CA MET A 112 -2.01 5.55 -1.80
C MET A 112 -2.26 4.31 -0.93
N LEU A 113 -2.64 4.50 0.34
CA LEU A 113 -2.93 3.38 1.24
C LEU A 113 -4.07 2.52 0.68
N GLU A 114 -5.18 3.14 0.26
CA GLU A 114 -6.29 2.43 -0.37
C GLU A 114 -5.87 1.69 -1.64
N LEU A 115 -5.07 2.33 -2.50
CA LEU A 115 -4.55 1.72 -3.71
C LEU A 115 -3.69 0.49 -3.42
N LEU A 116 -2.84 0.52 -2.40
CA LEU A 116 -1.98 -0.60 -2.06
C LEU A 116 -2.79 -1.81 -1.59
N ILE A 117 -3.74 -1.59 -0.70
CA ILE A 117 -4.63 -2.66 -0.21
C ILE A 117 -5.42 -3.25 -1.38
N SER A 118 -6.13 -2.39 -2.12
CA SER A 118 -7.02 -2.83 -3.21
C SER A 118 -6.24 -3.54 -4.32
N ALA A 119 -5.08 -3.03 -4.67
CA ALA A 119 -4.47 -3.37 -5.94
C ALA A 119 -3.25 -4.29 -5.84
N VAL A 120 -2.50 -4.18 -4.74
CA VAL A 120 -1.36 -5.08 -4.48
C VAL A 120 -1.85 -6.34 -3.77
N VAL A 121 -2.69 -6.18 -2.75
CA VAL A 121 -3.14 -7.30 -1.90
C VAL A 121 -4.36 -7.99 -2.53
N LEU A 122 -5.41 -7.24 -2.86
CA LEU A 122 -6.64 -7.82 -3.43
C LEU A 122 -6.54 -8.06 -4.95
N GLY A 123 -5.55 -7.47 -5.62
CA GLY A 123 -5.34 -7.64 -7.07
C GLY A 123 -6.39 -6.92 -7.94
N GLU A 124 -7.13 -5.97 -7.37
CA GLU A 124 -8.19 -5.25 -8.04
C GLU A 124 -7.66 -4.13 -8.96
N PRO A 125 -8.47 -3.71 -9.95
CA PRO A 125 -8.12 -2.57 -10.79
C PRO A 125 -8.11 -1.24 -10.04
N ALA A 126 -8.77 -1.07 -8.89
CA ALA A 126 -8.72 0.13 -8.05
C ALA A 126 -8.80 1.45 -8.88
N GLN A 127 -9.76 1.51 -9.82
CA GLN A 127 -9.79 2.55 -10.85
C GLN A 127 -9.94 3.96 -10.27
N GLU A 128 -10.77 4.11 -9.23
CA GLU A 128 -11.02 5.39 -8.58
C GLU A 128 -9.79 5.95 -7.84
N PRO A 129 -9.14 5.23 -6.90
CA PRO A 129 -7.89 5.69 -6.30
C PRO A 129 -6.82 6.04 -7.33
N ARG A 130 -6.71 5.25 -8.41
CA ARG A 130 -5.76 5.55 -9.51
C ARG A 130 -6.07 6.86 -10.20
N ALA A 131 -7.33 7.08 -10.56
CA ALA A 131 -7.76 8.30 -11.25
C ALA A 131 -7.49 9.54 -10.38
N LYS A 132 -7.86 9.49 -9.10
CA LYS A 132 -7.64 10.58 -8.14
C LYS A 132 -6.14 10.86 -7.94
N LEU A 133 -5.31 9.82 -7.76
CA LEU A 133 -3.85 9.98 -7.65
C LEU A 133 -3.21 10.58 -8.91
N ALA A 134 -3.68 10.17 -10.10
CA ALA A 134 -3.22 10.74 -11.37
C ALA A 134 -3.59 12.22 -11.48
N GLU A 135 -4.79 12.59 -11.04
CA GLU A 135 -5.25 13.96 -11.00
C GLU A 135 -4.43 14.83 -10.04
N LEU A 136 -4.22 14.38 -8.79
CA LEU A 136 -3.37 15.08 -7.81
C LEU A 136 -1.95 15.29 -8.33
N THR A 137 -1.39 14.27 -8.97
CA THR A 137 -0.04 14.34 -9.54
C THR A 137 0.04 15.36 -10.67
N ARG A 138 -1.01 15.46 -11.50
CA ARG A 138 -1.10 16.45 -12.59
C ARG A 138 -1.24 17.89 -12.07
N LYS A 139 -1.99 18.08 -10.98
CA LYS A 139 -2.29 19.41 -10.43
C LYS A 139 -1.15 20.04 -9.63
N ALA A 140 -0.18 19.26 -9.15
CA ALA A 140 0.92 19.79 -8.34
C ALA A 140 1.92 20.63 -9.17
N PRO A 141 1.93 21.98 -9.07
CA PRO A 141 2.90 22.78 -9.80
C PRO A 141 4.28 22.68 -9.12
N GLY A 142 5.35 22.50 -9.90
CA GLY A 142 6.72 22.63 -9.38
C GLY A 142 7.21 21.53 -8.44
N ARG A 143 6.55 20.35 -8.34
CA ARG A 143 7.20 19.16 -7.78
C ARG A 143 8.36 18.79 -8.73
N ARG A 144 9.58 19.22 -8.36
CA ARG A 144 10.84 19.09 -9.11
C ARG A 144 10.80 17.88 -10.04
N ARG A 145 11.00 18.09 -11.34
CA ARG A 145 11.26 17.03 -12.33
C ARG A 145 12.23 16.03 -11.69
N VAL A 146 11.71 14.88 -11.30
CA VAL A 146 12.50 13.80 -10.73
C VAL A 146 13.35 13.27 -11.90
N PRO A 147 14.70 13.22 -11.78
CA PRO A 147 15.55 12.67 -12.84
C PRO A 147 15.04 11.27 -13.22
N GLN A 148 15.03 10.96 -14.52
CA GLN A 148 14.44 9.74 -15.09
C GLN A 148 14.90 8.44 -14.39
N MET A 149 16.12 8.42 -13.84
CA MET A 149 16.68 7.27 -13.13
C MET A 149 16.02 6.96 -11.76
N LEU A 150 15.24 7.90 -11.21
CA LEU A 150 14.44 7.74 -9.99
C LEU A 150 12.93 7.82 -10.24
N GLN A 151 12.50 7.85 -11.51
CA GLN A 151 11.08 7.68 -11.90
C GLN A 151 10.59 6.23 -11.77
N LEU A 152 11.50 5.28 -11.60
CA LEU A 152 11.23 3.85 -11.51
C LEU A 152 10.40 3.46 -10.27
N GLY A 153 10.23 4.35 -9.28
CA GLY A 153 9.39 4.12 -8.10
C GLY A 153 7.91 4.47 -8.27
N TRP A 154 7.56 5.58 -8.93
CA TRP A 154 6.23 6.19 -8.83
C TRP A 154 5.30 5.98 -10.04
N ARG A 155 5.79 6.12 -11.28
CA ARG A 155 4.97 5.81 -12.47
C ARG A 155 4.72 4.31 -12.61
N ASN A 156 5.71 3.51 -12.16
CA ASN A 156 5.66 2.06 -12.25
C ASN A 156 4.69 1.42 -11.24
N THR A 157 4.35 1.98 -10.08
CA THR A 157 3.34 1.30 -9.22
C THR A 157 1.95 1.35 -9.86
N VAL A 158 1.54 2.49 -10.39
CA VAL A 158 0.24 2.62 -11.09
C VAL A 158 0.24 1.88 -12.43
N LEU A 159 1.33 1.96 -13.22
CA LEU A 159 1.46 1.24 -14.50
C LEU A 159 1.64 -0.28 -14.33
N TRP A 160 2.32 -0.73 -13.27
CA TRP A 160 2.54 -2.15 -12.98
C TRP A 160 1.29 -2.85 -12.48
N VAL A 161 0.48 -2.24 -11.59
CA VAL A 161 -0.77 -2.89 -11.21
C VAL A 161 -1.70 -3.04 -12.42
N CYS A 162 -1.69 -2.08 -13.35
CA CYS A 162 -2.38 -2.20 -14.64
C CYS A 162 -1.81 -3.32 -15.56
N ALA A 163 -0.55 -3.74 -15.38
CA ALA A 163 0.07 -4.83 -16.14
C ALA A 163 -0.14 -6.21 -15.48
N ARG A 164 -0.26 -6.28 -14.15
CA ARG A 164 -0.47 -7.52 -13.39
C ARG A 164 -1.84 -8.16 -13.67
N ILE A 165 -2.91 -7.37 -13.71
CA ILE A 165 -4.27 -7.89 -13.97
C ILE A 165 -4.36 -8.57 -15.34
N ARG A 166 -3.59 -8.09 -16.33
CA ARG A 166 -3.53 -8.70 -17.67
C ARG A 166 -2.85 -10.08 -17.70
N ARG A 167 -2.04 -10.45 -16.69
CA ARG A 167 -1.41 -11.78 -16.60
C ARG A 167 -2.19 -12.79 -15.77
N SER A 168 -3.16 -12.34 -14.96
CA SER A 168 -4.03 -13.23 -14.17
C SER A 168 -5.34 -13.60 -14.89
N ALA A 169 -5.61 -12.96 -16.04
CA ALA A 169 -6.78 -13.23 -16.89
C ALA A 169 -6.41 -13.99 -18.20
N ALA A 170 -5.21 -14.57 -18.27
CA ALA A 170 -4.69 -15.33 -19.41
C ALA A 170 -4.29 -16.75 -19.00
#